data_AF-A0A812HSN2-F1
#
_entry.id   AF-A0A812HSN2-F1
#
_cell.length_a   1.000
_cell.length_b   1.000
_cell.length_c   1.000
_cell.angle_alpha   90.00
_cell.angle_beta   90.00
_cell.angle_gamma   90.00
#
_symmetry.space_group_name_H-M   'P 1'
#
loop_
_entity.id
_entity.type
_entity.pdbx_description
1 polymer ?
#
loop_
_entity_poly.entity_id
_entity_poly.type
_entity_poly.pdbx_seq_one_letter_code
_entity_poly.pdbx_strand_id
1 'polypeptide(L)'
;MDRDGKQNQTTNETCLCRCTAQVAIKNEGNYRFTTASDDGSLMYLNGREIVNNNGCHGERERTSGNQWLTPGYHLVGVDMCENAGGEAMKLRYQGPDTGNRKVKVPSSALKHEKARCSGYLVIRKAGHYLFWTASDDGSFLYINGHRVVDNNGCHGERQRGSRWWWMNAGKHRLVADMCDPS
;
A
#
# COMPACT_ATOMS: atom_id res chain seq x y z
N MET A 1 12.32 27.96 20.91
CA MET A 1 12.73 27.29 22.16
C MET A 1 11.62 27.63 23.12
N ASP A 2 10.78 26.65 23.39
CA ASP A 2 9.51 26.87 24.10
C ASP A 2 9.57 25.97 25.33
N ARG A 3 9.08 26.51 26.46
CA ARG A 3 9.59 26.28 27.82
C ARG A 3 9.24 24.93 28.48
N ASP A 4 8.88 23.89 27.73
CA ASP A 4 8.38 22.64 28.32
C ASP A 4 9.05 21.34 27.88
N GLY A 5 10.19 21.38 27.18
CA GLY A 5 11.08 20.21 27.06
C GLY A 5 10.48 18.92 26.45
N LYS A 6 9.29 18.97 25.87
CA LYS A 6 8.70 17.86 25.12
C LYS A 6 9.25 17.90 23.71
N GLN A 7 10.06 16.90 23.36
CA GLN A 7 10.41 16.64 21.97
C GLN A 7 9.11 16.59 21.18
N ASN A 8 8.97 17.53 20.26
CA ASN A 8 7.89 17.55 19.29
C ASN A 8 8.06 16.27 18.48
N GLN A 9 7.29 15.23 18.81
CA GLN A 9 7.24 14.00 18.02
C GLN A 9 6.61 14.36 16.69
N THR A 10 7.43 14.85 15.77
CA THR A 10 7.13 14.82 14.34
C THR A 10 7.08 13.35 13.96
N THR A 11 5.91 12.74 14.03
CA THR A 11 5.62 11.43 13.45
C THR A 11 5.64 11.58 11.92
N ASN A 12 6.83 11.79 11.36
CA ASN A 12 7.10 11.56 9.94
C ASN A 12 7.16 10.04 9.71
N GLU A 13 6.09 9.33 10.06
CA GLU A 13 5.93 7.93 9.72
C GLU A 13 5.57 7.88 8.23
N THR A 14 6.57 7.50 7.43
CA THR A 14 6.45 7.46 5.98
C THR A 14 5.78 6.16 5.61
N CYS A 15 4.55 6.21 5.09
CA CYS A 15 3.93 5.07 4.43
C CYS A 15 4.86 4.57 3.30
N LEU A 16 5.25 3.31 3.37
CA LEU A 16 6.25 2.71 2.50
C LEU A 16 5.62 2.16 1.21
N CYS A 17 4.36 1.71 1.28
CA CYS A 17 3.64 1.13 0.15
C CYS A 17 2.14 1.48 0.18
N ARG A 18 1.61 2.00 -0.94
CA ARG A 18 0.16 2.04 -1.22
C ARG A 18 -0.19 0.89 -2.17
N CYS A 19 -1.18 0.06 -1.86
CA CYS A 19 -1.74 -0.93 -2.77
C CYS A 19 -3.16 -0.50 -3.17
N THR A 20 -3.52 -0.63 -4.45
CA THR A 20 -4.86 -0.33 -4.96
C THR A 20 -5.47 -1.53 -5.68
N ALA A 21 -6.79 -1.72 -5.54
CA ALA A 21 -7.58 -2.70 -6.27
C ALA A 21 -9.02 -2.17 -6.43
N GLN A 22 -9.83 -2.83 -7.24
CA GLN A 22 -11.28 -2.61 -7.26
C GLN A 22 -11.99 -3.75 -6.53
N VAL A 23 -12.93 -3.43 -5.64
CA VAL A 23 -13.84 -4.40 -5.02
C VAL A 23 -15.16 -4.42 -5.78
N ALA A 24 -15.61 -5.61 -6.19
CA ALA A 24 -16.90 -5.82 -6.83
C ALA A 24 -17.99 -5.97 -5.76
N ILE A 25 -19.02 -5.13 -5.84
CA ILE A 25 -20.22 -5.18 -5.01
C ILE A 25 -21.38 -5.67 -5.88
N LYS A 26 -22.10 -6.71 -5.43
CA LYS A 26 -23.23 -7.29 -6.17
C LYS A 26 -24.56 -6.81 -5.65
N ASN A 27 -24.71 -6.78 -4.33
CA ASN A 27 -25.93 -6.35 -3.65
C ASN A 27 -25.69 -5.00 -3.00
N GLU A 28 -26.57 -4.05 -3.31
CA GLU A 28 -26.52 -2.73 -2.70
C GLU A 28 -26.73 -2.77 -1.18
N GLY A 29 -26.15 -1.81 -0.47
CA GLY A 29 -26.43 -1.59 0.94
C GLY A 29 -25.23 -1.11 1.74
N ASN A 30 -25.31 -1.29 3.06
CA ASN A 30 -24.27 -0.87 3.98
C ASN A 30 -23.18 -1.94 4.12
N TYR A 31 -21.96 -1.52 3.84
CA TYR A 31 -20.75 -2.32 4.03
C TYR A 31 -19.87 -1.74 5.13
N ARG A 32 -19.12 -2.60 5.80
CA ARG A 32 -18.01 -2.22 6.69
C ARG A 32 -16.75 -2.92 6.24
N PHE A 33 -15.64 -2.20 6.26
CA PHE A 33 -14.33 -2.74 5.92
C PHE A 33 -13.44 -2.77 7.16
N THR A 34 -12.65 -3.82 7.29
CA THR A 34 -11.72 -4.02 8.41
C THR A 34 -10.32 -4.24 7.86
N THR A 35 -9.36 -3.50 8.40
CA THR A 35 -7.92 -3.77 8.22
C THR A 35 -7.34 -4.36 9.49
N ALA A 36 -6.40 -5.28 9.36
CA ALA A 36 -5.48 -5.69 10.42
C ALA A 36 -4.05 -5.49 9.91
N SER A 37 -3.20 -4.81 10.67
CA SER A 37 -1.82 -4.53 10.28
C SER A 37 -0.90 -4.43 11.51
N ASP A 38 0.38 -4.72 11.28
CA ASP A 38 1.54 -4.56 12.17
C ASP A 38 2.70 -4.07 11.29
N ASP A 39 3.03 -2.80 11.18
CA ASP A 39 2.55 -1.65 11.94
C ASP A 39 1.26 -1.01 11.37
N GLY A 40 1.30 0.28 11.00
CA GLY A 40 0.11 1.08 10.70
C GLY A 40 -0.45 0.88 9.30
N SER A 41 -1.76 1.09 9.14
CA SER A 41 -2.41 1.16 7.82
C SER A 41 -3.46 2.27 7.70
N LEU A 42 -3.65 2.80 6.50
CA LEU A 42 -4.81 3.64 6.15
C LEU A 42 -5.58 2.99 5.01
N MET A 43 -6.90 2.90 5.12
CA MET A 43 -7.75 2.37 4.06
C MET A 43 -8.61 3.46 3.45
N TYR A 44 -8.63 3.49 2.12
CA TYR A 44 -9.42 4.38 1.30
C TYR A 44 -10.45 3.59 0.50
N LEU A 45 -11.65 4.16 0.36
CA LEU A 45 -12.72 3.68 -0.51
C LEU A 45 -13.15 4.84 -1.41
N ASN A 46 -13.06 4.64 -2.73
CA ASN A 46 -13.28 5.68 -3.74
C ASN A 46 -12.51 6.98 -3.46
N GLY A 47 -11.26 6.84 -2.98
CA GLY A 47 -10.38 7.96 -2.63
C GLY A 47 -10.61 8.59 -1.25
N ARG A 48 -11.66 8.20 -0.52
CA ARG A 48 -11.94 8.70 0.84
C ARG A 48 -11.41 7.75 1.89
N GLU A 49 -10.69 8.26 2.89
CA GLU A 49 -10.27 7.46 4.05
C GLU A 49 -11.49 6.96 4.84
N ILE A 50 -11.56 5.66 5.07
CA ILE A 50 -12.64 5.01 5.82
C ILE A 50 -12.15 4.17 6.99
N VAL A 51 -10.86 3.81 7.02
CA VAL A 51 -10.21 3.17 8.17
C VAL A 51 -8.88 3.85 8.41
N ASN A 52 -8.68 4.32 9.65
CA ASN A 52 -7.41 4.83 10.12
C ASN A 52 -6.86 3.87 11.19
N ASN A 53 -5.84 3.11 10.81
CA ASN A 53 -5.07 2.26 11.70
C ASN A 53 -3.60 2.69 11.72
N ASN A 54 -3.31 3.99 11.70
CA ASN A 54 -1.94 4.48 11.62
C ASN A 54 -1.18 4.33 12.96
N GLY A 55 0.14 4.54 12.89
CA GLY A 55 1.08 4.49 14.02
C GLY A 55 1.93 3.21 14.05
N CYS A 56 3.07 3.26 14.74
CA CYS A 56 3.84 2.07 15.10
C CYS A 56 3.13 1.28 16.22
N HIS A 57 2.73 0.04 15.95
CA HIS A 57 2.04 -0.82 16.89
C HIS A 57 2.06 -2.28 16.41
N GLY A 58 2.03 -3.24 17.34
CA GLY A 58 1.78 -4.64 17.01
C GLY A 58 0.42 -4.87 16.32
N GLU A 59 0.19 -6.08 15.79
CA GLU A 59 -1.03 -6.40 15.03
C GLU A 59 -2.33 -5.86 15.69
N ARG A 60 -3.02 -4.98 14.97
CA ARG A 60 -4.27 -4.37 15.44
C ARG A 60 -5.31 -4.31 14.34
N GLU A 61 -6.55 -4.67 14.67
CA GLU A 61 -7.69 -4.50 13.77
C GLU A 61 -8.38 -3.14 13.95
N ARG A 62 -8.77 -2.50 12.83
CA ARG A 62 -9.68 -1.35 12.80
C ARG A 62 -10.76 -1.56 11.75
N THR A 63 -11.98 -1.15 12.07
CA THR A 63 -13.15 -1.31 11.18
C THR A 63 -13.82 0.03 10.93
N SER A 64 -14.23 0.27 9.69
CA SER A 64 -14.94 1.48 9.28
C SER A 64 -16.34 1.56 9.92
N GLY A 65 -16.92 2.76 9.85
CA GLY A 65 -18.38 2.93 9.91
C GLY A 65 -19.07 2.36 8.66
N ASN A 66 -20.40 2.41 8.62
CA ASN A 66 -21.18 1.97 7.46
C ASN A 66 -20.84 2.80 6.22
N GLN A 67 -20.57 2.11 5.11
CA GLN A 67 -20.35 2.67 3.79
C GLN A 67 -21.47 2.19 2.88
N TRP A 68 -22.30 3.10 2.39
CA TRP A 68 -23.33 2.77 1.43
C TRP A 68 -22.70 2.53 0.06
N LEU A 69 -22.92 1.36 -0.53
CA LEU A 69 -22.40 0.99 -1.86
C LEU A 69 -23.51 0.48 -2.76
N THR A 70 -23.44 0.88 -4.03
CA THR A 70 -24.28 0.38 -5.11
C THR A 70 -23.60 -0.81 -5.79
N PRO A 71 -24.30 -1.62 -6.61
CA PRO A 71 -23.66 -2.66 -7.38
C PRO A 71 -22.65 -2.06 -8.37
N GLY A 72 -21.52 -2.73 -8.56
CA GLY A 72 -20.43 -2.27 -9.42
C GLY A 72 -19.06 -2.39 -8.78
N TYR A 73 -18.08 -1.74 -9.39
CA TYR A 73 -16.70 -1.74 -8.92
C TYR A 73 -16.39 -0.46 -8.15
N HIS A 74 -15.77 -0.61 -6.97
CA HIS A 74 -15.34 0.49 -6.13
C HIS A 74 -13.84 0.42 -5.87
N LEU A 75 -13.14 1.55 -6.00
CA LEU A 75 -11.70 1.60 -5.79
C LEU A 75 -11.41 1.46 -4.30
N VAL A 76 -10.57 0.49 -3.93
CA VAL A 76 -10.01 0.33 -2.59
C VAL A 76 -8.52 0.60 -2.63
N GLY A 77 -8.04 1.40 -1.68
CA GLY A 77 -6.62 1.68 -1.50
C GLY A 77 -6.21 1.38 -0.07
N VAL A 78 -5.02 0.81 0.13
CA VAL A 78 -4.44 0.58 1.45
C VAL A 78 -3.02 1.12 1.46
N ASP A 79 -2.76 2.05 2.37
CA ASP A 79 -1.42 2.48 2.75
C ASP A 79 -0.91 1.63 3.90
N MET A 80 0.34 1.19 3.80
CA MET A 80 1.03 0.42 4.82
C MET A 80 2.31 1.14 5.27
N CYS A 81 2.48 1.23 6.59
CA CYS A 81 3.70 1.62 7.27
C CYS A 81 4.27 0.36 7.93
N GLU A 82 5.51 -0.01 7.64
CA GLU A 82 6.19 -1.16 8.24
C GLU A 82 7.50 -0.66 8.86
N ASN A 83 7.70 -0.82 10.17
CA ASN A 83 8.91 -0.42 10.89
C ASN A 83 9.81 -1.63 11.26
N ALA A 84 9.67 -2.74 10.54
CA ALA A 84 10.34 -4.05 10.66
C ALA A 84 9.61 -5.09 11.54
N GLY A 85 9.64 -6.36 11.08
CA GLY A 85 8.81 -7.45 11.61
C GLY A 85 7.99 -8.03 10.45
N GLY A 86 7.85 -9.35 10.35
CA GLY A 86 7.12 -9.98 9.24
C GLY A 86 5.66 -10.27 9.61
N GLU A 87 4.76 -9.93 8.67
CA GLU A 87 3.31 -10.27 8.57
C GLU A 87 2.33 -9.42 9.41
N ALA A 88 1.12 -9.06 8.95
CA ALA A 88 0.36 -9.30 7.71
C ALA A 88 -0.69 -8.20 7.51
N MET A 89 -0.84 -7.69 6.29
CA MET A 89 -2.01 -6.86 5.94
C MET A 89 -3.22 -7.76 5.64
N LYS A 90 -4.26 -7.68 6.47
CA LYS A 90 -5.52 -8.42 6.26
C LYS A 90 -6.65 -7.45 5.95
N LEU A 91 -7.25 -7.60 4.78
CA LEU A 91 -8.46 -6.87 4.39
C LEU A 91 -9.70 -7.77 4.47
N ARG A 92 -10.71 -7.32 5.21
CA ARG A 92 -12.00 -7.98 5.38
C ARG A 92 -13.14 -7.00 5.12
N TYR A 93 -14.30 -7.53 4.77
CA TYR A 93 -15.53 -6.77 4.59
C TYR A 93 -16.75 -7.53 5.14
N GLN A 94 -17.80 -6.77 5.44
CA GLN A 94 -19.06 -7.26 5.96
C GLN A 94 -20.18 -6.45 5.30
N GLY A 95 -21.19 -7.12 4.74
CA GLY A 95 -22.35 -6.46 4.15
C GLY A 95 -23.29 -7.45 3.46
N PRO A 96 -24.25 -6.97 2.64
CA PRO A 96 -25.20 -7.79 1.90
C PRO A 96 -24.55 -8.97 1.14
N ASP A 97 -23.45 -8.75 0.42
CA ASP A 97 -22.73 -9.79 -0.33
C ASP A 97 -22.18 -10.93 0.52
N THR A 98 -22.03 -10.72 1.82
CA THR A 98 -21.45 -11.69 2.75
C THR A 98 -22.49 -12.25 3.72
N GLY A 99 -23.78 -11.98 3.48
CA GLY A 99 -24.84 -12.28 4.44
C GLY A 99 -24.60 -11.59 5.79
N ASN A 100 -24.02 -10.38 5.76
CA ASN A 100 -23.59 -9.61 6.93
C ASN A 100 -22.57 -10.34 7.82
N ARG A 101 -21.76 -11.26 7.29
CA ARG A 101 -20.63 -11.86 8.00
C ARG A 101 -19.31 -11.15 7.66
N LYS A 102 -18.46 -10.87 8.66
CA LYS A 102 -17.09 -10.39 8.42
C LYS A 102 -16.27 -11.51 7.79
N VAL A 103 -15.85 -11.35 6.54
CA VAL A 103 -15.06 -12.34 5.79
C VAL A 103 -13.87 -11.67 5.10
N LYS A 104 -12.83 -12.43 4.78
CA LYS A 104 -11.75 -11.95 3.90
C LYS A 104 -12.37 -11.52 2.56
N VAL A 105 -11.93 -10.39 2.01
CA VAL A 105 -12.34 -10.01 0.65
C VAL A 105 -11.76 -11.09 -0.29
N PRO A 106 -12.61 -11.88 -0.96
CA PRO A 106 -12.12 -12.97 -1.80
C PRO A 106 -11.43 -12.38 -3.05
N SER A 107 -10.44 -13.09 -3.58
CA SER A 107 -9.78 -12.68 -4.83
C SER A 107 -10.76 -12.54 -5.98
N SER A 108 -11.84 -13.33 -6.02
CA SER A 108 -12.92 -13.21 -7.01
C SER A 108 -13.74 -11.92 -6.92
N ALA A 109 -13.68 -11.20 -5.79
CA ALA A 109 -14.27 -9.87 -5.62
C ALA A 109 -13.24 -8.76 -5.80
N LEU A 110 -11.95 -9.08 -5.96
CA LEU A 110 -10.88 -8.12 -6.22
C LEU A 110 -10.49 -8.17 -7.69
N LYS A 111 -10.64 -7.05 -8.39
CA LYS A 111 -9.96 -6.84 -9.66
C LYS A 111 -8.73 -5.99 -9.36
N HIS A 112 -7.56 -6.59 -9.46
CA HIS A 112 -6.31 -5.82 -9.41
C HIS A 112 -6.21 -5.03 -10.72
N GLU A 113 -6.05 -3.72 -10.63
CA GLU A 113 -5.31 -3.02 -11.68
C GLU A 113 -3.82 -3.22 -11.38
N LYS A 114 -2.95 -3.02 -12.38
CA LYS A 114 -1.48 -3.08 -12.24
C LYS A 114 -1.04 -2.63 -10.85
N ALA A 115 -0.47 -3.54 -10.07
CA ALA A 115 -0.08 -3.24 -8.71
C ALA A 115 0.96 -2.13 -8.73
N ARG A 116 0.64 -1.02 -8.08
CA ARG A 116 1.47 0.19 -8.04
C ARG A 116 1.71 0.56 -6.60
N CYS A 117 2.92 0.31 -6.13
CA CYS A 117 3.39 0.74 -4.81
C CYS A 117 4.05 2.10 -4.93
N SER A 118 3.63 3.09 -4.16
CA SER A 118 4.32 4.38 -4.08
C SER A 118 4.61 4.78 -2.64
N GLY A 119 5.74 5.46 -2.44
CA GLY A 119 6.18 5.92 -1.12
C GLY A 119 7.34 6.90 -1.25
N TYR A 120 8.13 7.03 -0.19
CA TYR A 120 9.35 7.82 -0.20
C TYR A 120 10.54 7.05 0.36
N LEU A 121 11.68 7.18 -0.30
CA LEU A 121 12.98 6.70 0.15
C LEU A 121 13.76 7.86 0.77
N VAL A 122 14.23 7.70 2.01
CA VAL A 122 15.09 8.69 2.66
C VAL A 122 16.55 8.26 2.56
N ILE A 123 17.32 8.98 1.76
CA ILE A 123 18.77 8.79 1.60
C ILE A 123 19.49 9.64 2.65
N ARG A 124 20.14 9.01 3.62
CA ARG A 124 20.84 9.73 4.70
C ARG A 124 22.20 10.28 4.26
N LYS A 125 22.82 9.68 3.26
CA LYS A 125 24.14 10.06 2.76
C LYS A 125 24.12 10.03 1.23
N ALA A 126 24.56 11.11 0.59
CA ALA A 126 24.65 11.15 -0.86
C ALA A 126 25.69 10.12 -1.36
N GLY A 127 25.43 9.53 -2.52
CA GLY A 127 26.34 8.56 -3.14
C GLY A 127 25.70 7.72 -4.23
N HIS A 128 26.45 6.73 -4.72
CA HIS A 128 25.95 5.76 -5.68
C HIS A 128 25.27 4.59 -4.98
N TYR A 129 24.06 4.27 -5.42
CA TYR A 129 23.24 3.18 -4.92
C TYR A 129 22.92 2.20 -6.06
N LEU A 130 22.69 0.94 -5.70
CA LEU A 130 22.08 -0.05 -6.58
C LEU A 130 20.69 -0.34 -6.07
N PHE A 131 19.74 -0.41 -6.99
CA PHE A 131 18.36 -0.76 -6.73
C PHE A 131 18.02 -2.05 -7.45
N TRP A 132 17.17 -2.86 -6.84
CA TRP A 132 16.77 -4.15 -7.40
C TRP A 132 15.26 -4.32 -7.28
N THR A 133 14.67 -5.00 -8.25
CA THR A 133 13.31 -5.54 -8.18
C THR A 133 13.38 -7.03 -8.44
N ALA A 134 12.73 -7.84 -7.62
CA ALA A 134 12.45 -9.24 -7.88
C ALA A 134 10.94 -9.39 -8.01
N SER A 135 10.48 -10.01 -9.09
CA SER A 135 9.06 -10.20 -9.34
C SER A 135 8.85 -11.40 -10.27
N ASP A 136 7.75 -12.12 -10.02
CA ASP A 136 7.22 -13.21 -10.84
C ASP A 136 6.41 -12.70 -12.05
N ASP A 137 6.46 -11.38 -12.29
CA ASP A 137 5.96 -10.70 -13.46
C ASP A 137 6.84 -9.46 -13.75
N GLY A 138 6.51 -8.75 -14.82
CA GLY A 138 7.22 -7.53 -15.16
C GLY A 138 7.11 -6.48 -14.04
N SER A 139 8.19 -5.76 -13.76
CA SER A 139 8.18 -4.67 -12.77
C SER A 139 9.05 -3.48 -13.21
N PHE A 140 8.74 -2.31 -12.68
CA PHE A 140 9.49 -1.09 -12.92
C PHE A 140 9.69 -0.36 -11.60
N LEU A 141 10.88 0.18 -11.35
CA LEU A 141 11.13 1.06 -10.23
C LEU A 141 11.43 2.46 -10.75
N TYR A 142 10.74 3.45 -10.19
CA TYR A 142 10.95 4.87 -10.43
C TYR A 142 11.39 5.58 -9.15
N ILE A 143 12.35 6.48 -9.29
CA ILE A 143 12.80 7.37 -8.22
C ILE A 143 12.71 8.80 -8.74
N ASN A 144 11.99 9.66 -8.02
CA ASN A 144 11.66 11.03 -8.46
C ASN A 144 11.07 11.10 -9.88
N GLY A 145 10.33 10.06 -10.29
CA GLY A 145 9.75 9.94 -11.62
C GLY A 145 10.68 9.39 -12.70
N HIS A 146 11.97 9.19 -12.41
CA HIS A 146 12.92 8.57 -13.34
C HIS A 146 12.92 7.06 -13.16
N ARG A 147 12.82 6.31 -14.25
CA ARG A 147 12.91 4.84 -14.20
C ARG A 147 14.34 4.41 -13.89
N VAL A 148 14.53 3.77 -12.74
CA VAL A 148 15.81 3.32 -12.21
C VAL A 148 16.01 1.81 -12.41
N VAL A 149 14.94 1.02 -12.34
CA VAL A 149 14.95 -0.40 -12.69
C VAL A 149 13.89 -0.67 -13.74
N ASP A 150 14.28 -1.39 -14.80
CA ASP A 150 13.40 -1.89 -15.84
C ASP A 150 13.47 -3.43 -15.82
N ASN A 151 12.43 -4.05 -15.28
CA ASN A 151 12.24 -5.48 -15.23
C ASN A 151 11.01 -5.86 -16.09
N ASN A 152 10.93 -5.36 -17.32
CA ASN A 152 9.76 -5.55 -18.18
C ASN A 152 9.48 -7.01 -18.63
N GLY A 153 8.27 -7.19 -19.19
CA GLY A 153 7.78 -8.44 -19.79
C GLY A 153 7.07 -9.35 -18.78
N CYS A 154 6.13 -10.17 -19.24
CA CYS A 154 5.57 -11.25 -18.41
C CYS A 154 6.60 -12.38 -18.36
N HIS A 155 7.06 -12.72 -17.18
CA HIS A 155 8.10 -13.72 -16.98
C HIS A 155 7.95 -14.30 -15.58
N GLY A 156 8.33 -15.57 -15.38
CA GLY A 156 8.43 -16.10 -14.02
C GLY A 156 9.49 -15.36 -13.18
N GLU A 157 9.61 -15.72 -11.90
CA GLU A 157 10.43 -15.02 -10.91
C GLU A 157 11.80 -14.60 -11.47
N ARG A 158 12.00 -13.29 -11.55
CA ARG A 158 13.23 -12.69 -12.07
C ARG A 158 13.60 -11.46 -11.27
N GLN A 159 14.89 -11.42 -10.91
CA GLN A 159 15.51 -10.24 -10.32
C GLN A 159 16.23 -9.41 -11.40
N ARG A 160 16.04 -8.09 -11.35
CA ARG A 160 16.78 -7.11 -12.16
C ARG A 160 17.28 -5.97 -11.30
N GLY A 161 18.43 -5.41 -11.67
CA GLY A 161 19.10 -4.33 -10.97
C GLY A 161 19.25 -3.08 -11.81
N SER A 162 19.41 -1.94 -11.14
CA SER A 162 19.81 -0.69 -11.76
C SER A 162 21.31 -0.71 -12.11
N ARG A 163 21.73 0.25 -12.93
CA ARG A 163 23.14 0.69 -12.93
C ARG A 163 23.42 1.49 -11.64
N TRP A 164 24.69 1.78 -11.36
CA TRP A 164 25.07 2.70 -10.28
C TRP A 164 24.31 4.02 -10.42
N TRP A 165 23.41 4.27 -9.49
CA TRP A 165 22.51 5.41 -9.54
C TRP A 165 22.91 6.42 -8.47
N TRP A 166 23.27 7.64 -8.90
CA TRP A 166 23.60 8.70 -7.96
C TRP A 166 22.35 9.20 -7.24
N MET A 167 22.42 9.31 -5.92
CA MET A 167 21.39 9.87 -5.07
C MET A 167 21.97 10.99 -4.21
N ASN A 168 21.23 12.09 -4.11
CA ASN A 168 21.51 13.10 -3.08
C ASN A 168 20.97 12.63 -1.72
N ALA A 169 21.48 13.21 -0.63
CA ALA A 169 20.82 13.03 0.66
C ALA A 169 19.47 13.76 0.66
N GLY A 170 18.45 13.16 1.27
CA GLY A 170 17.11 13.72 1.36
C GLY A 170 16.00 12.69 1.07
N LYS A 171 14.78 13.20 0.94
CA LYS A 171 13.57 12.41 0.68
C LYS A 171 13.31 12.36 -0.82
N HIS A 172 13.20 11.16 -1.37
CA HIS A 172 12.96 10.90 -2.78
C HIS A 172 11.66 10.13 -2.96
N ARG A 173 10.84 10.51 -3.94
CA ARG A 173 9.61 9.76 -4.24
C ARG A 173 9.98 8.45 -4.91
N LEU A 174 9.41 7.35 -4.42
CA LEU A 174 9.60 6.01 -4.98
C LEU A 174 8.27 5.50 -5.53
N VAL A 175 8.31 4.88 -6.71
CA VAL A 175 7.16 4.19 -7.29
C VAL A 175 7.64 2.87 -7.87
N ALA A 176 7.04 1.75 -7.46
CA ALA A 176 7.19 0.45 -8.08
C ALA A 176 5.88 0.08 -8.79
N ASP A 177 5.94 -0.12 -10.10
CA ASP A 177 4.80 -0.53 -10.92
C ASP A 177 5.01 -1.97 -11.39
N MET A 178 4.02 -2.84 -11.20
CA MET A 178 4.01 -4.20 -11.74
C MET A 178 3.23 -4.25 -13.07
N CYS A 179 3.68 -5.10 -13.99
CA CYS A 179 2.89 -5.52 -15.14
C CYS A 179 1.70 -6.34 -14.66
N ASP A 180 0.63 -6.28 -15.43
CA ASP A 180 -0.58 -7.06 -15.19
C ASP A 180 -0.33 -8.49 -15.72
N PRO A 181 -0.45 -9.56 -14.94
CA PRO A 181 -0.60 -10.88 -15.51
C PRO A 181 -2.01 -10.96 -16.11
N SER A 182 -2.06 -11.17 -17.43
CA SER A 182 -3.29 -11.41 -18.20
C SER A 182 -4.18 -12.49 -17.60
#